data_AF-A0AAE3T0A4-F1
#
_entry.id   AF-A0AAE3T0A4-F1
#
_cell.length_a   1.000
_cell.length_b   1.000
_cell.length_c   1.000
_cell.angle_alpha   90.00
_cell.angle_beta   90.00
_cell.angle_gamma   90.00
#
_symmetry.space_group_name_H-M   'P 1'
#
loop_
_entity.id
_entity.type
_entity.pdbx_description
1 polymer ?
#
loop_
_entity_poly.entity_id
_entity_poly.type
_entity_poly.pdbx_seq_one_letter_code
_entity_poly.pdbx_strand_id
1 'polypeptide(L)'
;MDAPSPHLGRALAHREPSGLRRHGPHAPSPAAPATGPWAPGGIAVHETGPEALARLQQVLTDALQGHALTAQLQLRQAPEDGCVQAFWPLALQQALAPGHDTLELHSRLGLPAPQPGREAGDAPETAAALLLGPHWQDFPSVQELASALRVRRNVARAAARTMLDFDTEAVERPWEFWHHDDSRGFHIREGVSLIDALRQATQPEVSGARYAFSCYRATEYVLLLGLAEELQQANPPLYAQLQALWRRRAIVSAEFHEVFLRETGSLDAPLPPRYYVPGDRVWFRNPDEASADAAGFEGSWVIYLGGGHFCNFWEKDRPFDFETKCLEVHHWRDGLWHDAQGEARIDEARVAQAMARTRADPAALARILARMQRFRDPRGVYAEGGCIDSTREQLRWVCPGSADLRLPAE
;
A
#
# COMPACT_ATOMS: atom_id res chain seq x y z
N MET A 1 -48.05 -2.58 -19.90
CA MET A 1 -47.26 -1.53 -20.56
C MET A 1 -47.52 -0.27 -19.78
N ASP A 2 -46.53 0.12 -18.97
CA ASP A 2 -46.26 1.46 -18.45
C ASP A 2 -45.31 1.28 -17.27
N ALA A 3 -44.03 1.52 -17.54
CA ALA A 3 -42.95 1.52 -16.57
C ALA A 3 -42.79 2.94 -16.02
N PRO A 4 -42.60 3.14 -14.71
CA PRO A 4 -42.24 4.44 -14.17
C PRO A 4 -40.72 4.64 -14.20
N SER A 5 -40.31 5.82 -14.66
CA SER A 5 -38.94 6.34 -14.64
C SER A 5 -38.34 6.38 -13.22
N PRO A 6 -37.03 6.09 -13.05
CA PRO A 6 -36.30 6.50 -11.86
C PRO A 6 -35.67 7.88 -12.08
N HIS A 7 -36.02 8.82 -11.20
CA HIS A 7 -35.32 10.09 -11.06
C HIS A 7 -33.91 9.83 -10.51
N LEU A 8 -32.90 10.32 -11.25
CA LEU A 8 -31.49 10.33 -10.86
C LEU A 8 -31.28 11.10 -9.55
N GLY A 9 -30.88 10.37 -8.51
CA GLY A 9 -30.18 10.92 -7.35
C GLY A 9 -28.76 11.30 -7.74
N ARG A 10 -28.41 12.57 -7.57
CA ARG A 10 -27.08 13.12 -7.80
C ARG A 10 -26.10 12.49 -6.80
N ALA A 11 -25.27 11.55 -7.23
CA ALA A 11 -24.19 11.00 -6.42
C ALA A 11 -23.11 12.08 -6.21
N LEU A 12 -22.75 12.30 -4.95
CA LEU A 12 -21.68 13.20 -4.55
C LEU A 12 -20.34 12.60 -5.01
N ALA A 13 -19.72 13.21 -6.01
CA ALA A 13 -18.31 13.00 -6.31
C ALA A 13 -17.51 13.22 -5.02
N HIS A 14 -16.79 12.19 -4.56
CA HIS A 14 -15.96 12.24 -3.36
C HIS A 14 -14.80 13.21 -3.58
N ARG A 15 -15.01 14.48 -3.22
CA ARG A 15 -13.93 15.44 -2.99
C ARG A 15 -13.14 15.02 -1.76
N GLU A 16 -11.82 15.08 -1.85
CA GLU A 16 -10.88 14.82 -0.75
C GLU A 16 -11.27 15.56 0.55
N PRO A 17 -11.15 14.92 1.74
CA PRO A 17 -11.36 15.61 3.01
C PRO A 17 -10.35 16.76 3.19
N SER A 18 -10.88 17.92 3.56
CA SER A 18 -10.11 19.11 3.88
C SER A 18 -9.80 19.12 5.38
N GLY A 19 -8.56 18.83 5.76
CA GLY A 19 -8.19 18.85 7.17
C GLY A 19 -6.74 18.55 7.49
N LEU A 20 -5.81 19.45 7.14
CA LEU A 20 -4.54 19.59 7.87
C LEU A 20 -4.08 21.06 7.81
N ARG A 21 -3.67 21.59 8.98
CA ARG A 21 -3.44 23.02 9.22
C ARG A 21 -2.18 23.52 8.53
N ARG A 22 -2.23 24.79 8.14
CA ARG A 22 -1.20 25.59 7.47
C ARG A 22 0.04 25.76 8.35
N HIS A 23 1.23 25.48 7.81
CA HIS A 23 2.48 26.15 8.20
C HIS A 23 2.99 26.99 7.03
N GLY A 24 3.44 28.22 7.34
CA GLY A 24 3.77 29.28 6.39
C GLY A 24 5.05 29.05 5.56
N PRO A 25 5.35 29.94 4.61
CA PRO A 25 6.21 29.65 3.48
C PRO A 25 7.70 29.83 3.79
N HIS A 26 8.51 28.84 3.44
CA HIS A 26 9.93 29.04 3.16
C HIS A 26 10.19 28.79 1.67
N ALA A 27 10.88 29.74 1.03
CA ALA A 27 11.17 29.75 -0.40
C ALA A 27 12.09 28.58 -0.81
N PRO A 28 11.93 28.02 -2.03
CA PRO A 28 12.71 26.88 -2.49
C PRO A 28 14.12 27.31 -2.94
N SER A 29 15.12 26.53 -2.51
CA SER A 29 16.50 26.59 -3.00
C SER A 29 16.67 25.59 -4.17
N PRO A 30 17.54 25.85 -5.17
CA PRO A 30 17.60 25.03 -6.38
C PRO A 30 18.32 23.69 -6.17
N ALA A 31 17.88 22.71 -6.97
CA ALA A 31 18.17 21.29 -6.90
C ALA A 31 19.66 20.91 -6.89
N ALA A 32 20.01 20.07 -5.90
CA ALA A 32 21.14 19.14 -5.94
C ALA A 32 20.60 17.71 -6.07
N PRO A 33 21.33 16.76 -6.68
CA PRO A 33 20.89 15.36 -6.74
C PRO A 33 20.82 14.80 -5.31
N ALA A 34 19.64 14.37 -4.88
CA ALA A 34 19.39 13.90 -3.52
C ALA A 34 20.08 12.55 -3.25
N THR A 35 21.36 12.57 -2.88
CA THR A 35 21.89 11.58 -1.95
C THR A 35 21.27 11.91 -0.59
N GLY A 36 20.11 11.32 -0.29
CA GLY A 36 19.37 11.59 0.94
C GLY A 36 20.09 11.12 2.22
N PRO A 37 19.60 11.49 3.42
CA PRO A 37 20.19 11.18 4.72
C PRO A 37 20.00 9.71 5.18
N TRP A 38 19.80 8.78 4.26
CA TRP A 38 19.45 7.39 4.59
C TRP A 38 20.64 6.63 5.16
N ALA A 39 20.39 5.90 6.25
CA ALA A 39 21.38 5.06 6.88
C ALA A 39 20.96 3.58 6.76
N PRO A 40 21.92 2.66 6.63
CA PRO A 40 21.68 1.23 6.77
C PRO A 40 20.93 0.93 8.07
N GLY A 41 19.71 0.41 7.94
CA GLY A 41 18.84 0.11 9.07
C GLY A 41 18.95 -1.35 9.52
N GLY A 42 17.88 -1.76 10.19
CA GLY A 42 17.68 -3.08 10.77
C GLY A 42 16.35 -3.09 11.50
N ILE A 43 16.12 -4.11 12.32
CA ILE A 43 14.94 -4.21 13.16
C ILE A 43 15.36 -4.00 14.62
N ALA A 44 14.69 -3.10 15.32
CA ALA A 44 14.82 -2.90 16.74
C ALA A 44 13.54 -3.34 17.45
N VAL A 45 13.68 -4.10 18.53
CA VAL A 45 12.55 -4.54 19.35
C VAL A 45 12.77 -4.06 20.78
N HIS A 46 11.83 -3.29 21.33
CA HIS A 46 11.90 -2.69 22.68
C HIS A 46 11.63 -3.70 23.81
N GLU A 47 12.38 -4.81 23.77
CA GLU A 47 12.54 -5.78 24.84
C GLU A 47 14.02 -5.89 25.20
N THR A 48 14.33 -6.34 26.40
CA THR A 48 15.72 -6.48 26.87
C THR A 48 16.05 -7.90 27.31
N GLY A 49 17.34 -8.19 27.37
CA GLY A 49 17.86 -9.45 27.88
C GLY A 49 18.03 -10.56 26.84
N PRO A 50 18.69 -11.66 27.24
CA PRO A 50 19.07 -12.74 26.32
C PRO A 50 17.88 -13.51 25.75
N GLU A 51 16.76 -13.63 26.49
CA GLU A 51 15.57 -14.31 25.99
C GLU A 51 14.89 -13.54 24.84
N ALA A 52 14.84 -12.20 24.93
CA ALA A 52 14.32 -11.35 23.86
C ALA A 52 15.16 -11.50 22.60
N LEU A 53 16.49 -11.54 22.75
CA LEU A 53 17.41 -11.75 21.64
C LEU A 53 17.19 -13.11 20.96
N ALA A 54 17.02 -14.18 21.75
CA ALA A 54 16.76 -15.52 21.24
C ALA A 54 15.40 -15.61 20.51
N ARG A 55 14.34 -14.98 21.07
CA ARG A 55 13.03 -14.91 20.40
C ARG A 55 13.11 -14.11 19.10
N LEU A 56 13.81 -12.98 19.08
CA LEU A 56 14.00 -12.17 17.87
C LEU A 56 14.73 -12.99 16.78
N GLN A 57 15.79 -13.69 17.16
CA GLN A 57 16.51 -14.58 16.24
C GLN A 57 15.59 -15.66 15.67
N GLN A 58 14.77 -16.29 16.51
CA GLN A 58 13.84 -17.34 16.08
C GLN A 58 12.80 -16.78 15.09
N VAL A 59 12.14 -15.67 15.43
CA VAL A 59 11.13 -15.04 14.55
C VAL A 59 11.72 -14.67 13.19
N LEU A 60 12.92 -14.10 13.15
CA LEU A 60 13.57 -13.75 11.89
C LEU A 60 14.05 -14.97 11.10
N THR A 61 14.51 -16.02 11.78
CA THR A 61 14.86 -17.30 11.15
C THR A 61 13.64 -17.93 10.48
N ASP A 62 12.50 -17.94 11.17
CA ASP A 62 11.24 -18.48 10.67
C ASP A 62 10.68 -17.63 9.52
N ALA A 63 10.75 -16.30 9.64
CA ALA A 63 10.30 -15.39 8.60
C ALA A 63 11.15 -15.46 7.33
N LEU A 64 12.47 -15.63 7.48
CA LEU A 64 13.39 -15.91 6.39
C LEU A 64 13.31 -17.38 5.92
N GLN A 65 12.47 -18.21 6.54
CA GLN A 65 12.24 -19.63 6.18
C GLN A 65 13.54 -20.44 6.11
N GLY A 66 14.48 -20.17 7.02
CA GLY A 66 15.79 -20.84 7.03
C GLY A 66 16.68 -20.52 5.82
N HIS A 67 16.40 -19.43 5.09
CA HIS A 67 17.23 -18.97 3.98
C HIS A 67 18.70 -18.82 4.40
N ALA A 68 19.64 -19.04 3.48
CA ALA A 68 21.09 -19.03 3.78
C ALA A 68 21.57 -17.71 4.41
N LEU A 69 20.91 -16.60 4.11
CA LEU A 69 21.21 -15.28 4.69
C LEU A 69 20.85 -15.15 6.18
N THR A 70 20.08 -16.08 6.74
CA THR A 70 19.81 -16.15 8.18
C THR A 70 21.11 -16.27 8.98
N ALA A 71 22.10 -17.02 8.45
CA ALA A 71 23.40 -17.18 9.09
C ALA A 71 24.24 -15.89 9.11
N GLN A 72 23.88 -14.89 8.30
CA GLN A 72 24.55 -13.59 8.27
C GLN A 72 23.89 -12.55 9.18
N LEU A 73 22.76 -12.89 9.83
CA LEU A 73 22.05 -11.99 10.73
C LEU A 73 22.91 -11.71 11.97
N GLN A 74 23.18 -10.45 12.23
CA GLN A 74 23.85 -10.00 13.45
C GLN A 74 22.79 -9.56 14.45
N LEU A 75 22.93 -10.05 15.68
CA LEU A 75 22.07 -9.71 16.80
C LEU A 75 22.90 -9.05 17.89
N ARG A 76 22.36 -7.99 18.48
CA ARG A 76 22.98 -7.35 19.65
C ARG A 76 21.93 -6.86 20.65
N GLN A 77 22.33 -6.79 21.91
CA GLN A 77 21.59 -6.03 22.90
C GLN A 77 22.03 -4.58 22.83
N ALA A 78 21.09 -3.65 22.93
CA ALA A 78 21.34 -2.22 23.10
C ALA A 78 20.65 -1.77 24.40
N PRO A 79 21.26 -2.04 25.58
CA PRO A 79 20.61 -1.79 26.86
C PRO A 79 20.31 -0.32 27.13
N GLU A 80 21.15 0.58 26.61
CA GLU A 80 20.96 2.04 26.70
C GLU A 80 19.68 2.49 25.98
N ASP A 81 19.33 1.82 24.88
CA ASP A 81 18.12 2.05 24.08
C ASP A 81 16.93 1.18 24.54
N GLY A 82 17.14 0.34 25.55
CA GLY A 82 16.12 -0.59 26.05
C GLY A 82 15.63 -1.60 25.01
N CYS A 83 16.49 -2.01 24.07
CA CYS A 83 16.08 -2.85 22.95
C CYS A 83 17.08 -3.97 22.60
N VAL A 84 16.60 -4.94 21.82
CA VAL A 84 17.42 -5.89 21.07
C VAL A 84 17.32 -5.58 19.59
N GLN A 85 18.42 -5.71 18.88
CA GLN A 85 18.54 -5.30 17.48
C GLN A 85 19.01 -6.46 16.61
N ALA A 86 18.46 -6.53 15.40
CA ALA A 86 18.87 -7.46 14.36
C ALA A 86 19.14 -6.69 13.05
N PHE A 87 20.28 -6.96 12.43
CA PHE A 87 20.72 -6.26 11.23
C PHE A 87 21.67 -7.12 10.41
N TRP A 88 21.83 -6.77 9.13
CA TRP A 88 22.87 -7.34 8.28
C TRP A 88 24.08 -6.41 8.16
N PRO A 89 25.29 -6.96 7.93
CA PRO A 89 26.46 -6.14 7.63
C PRO A 89 26.21 -5.23 6.42
N LEU A 90 26.79 -4.02 6.45
CA LEU A 90 26.61 -3.02 5.39
C LEU A 90 26.87 -3.56 3.99
N ALA A 91 27.94 -4.35 3.81
CA ALA A 91 28.27 -4.94 2.52
C ALA A 91 27.16 -5.85 1.98
N LEU A 92 26.50 -6.62 2.86
CA LEU A 92 25.36 -7.45 2.47
C LEU A 92 24.14 -6.58 2.15
N GLN A 93 23.88 -5.54 2.94
CA GLN A 93 22.79 -4.61 2.66
C GLN A 93 22.95 -3.94 1.28
N GLN A 94 24.15 -3.47 0.95
CA GLN A 94 24.46 -2.86 -0.34
C GLN A 94 24.39 -3.86 -1.52
N ALA A 95 24.68 -5.14 -1.29
CA ALA A 95 24.55 -6.18 -2.30
C ALA A 95 23.08 -6.53 -2.59
N LEU A 96 22.24 -6.58 -1.55
CA LEU A 96 20.83 -6.96 -1.65
C LEU A 96 19.91 -5.80 -2.04
N ALA A 97 20.20 -4.58 -1.59
CA ALA A 97 19.42 -3.37 -1.88
C ALA A 97 20.34 -2.15 -2.05
N PRO A 98 21.14 -2.09 -3.13
CA PRO A 98 21.93 -0.89 -3.46
C PRO A 98 21.02 0.35 -3.49
N GLY A 99 21.40 1.39 -2.74
CA GLY A 99 20.60 2.60 -2.60
C GLY A 99 19.23 2.38 -1.94
N HIS A 100 19.08 1.32 -1.14
CA HIS A 100 17.81 0.86 -0.55
C HIS A 100 16.75 0.44 -1.58
N ASP A 101 17.14 0.14 -2.82
CA ASP A 101 16.22 -0.36 -3.83
C ASP A 101 15.84 -1.83 -3.56
N THR A 102 14.59 -2.04 -3.16
CA THR A 102 14.03 -3.36 -2.85
C THR A 102 13.22 -3.97 -3.98
N LEU A 103 13.07 -3.30 -5.13
CA LEU A 103 12.24 -3.81 -6.24
C LEU A 103 12.80 -5.11 -6.83
N GLU A 104 14.13 -5.27 -6.82
CA GLU A 104 14.82 -6.48 -7.28
C GLU A 104 15.18 -7.44 -6.13
N LEU A 105 14.69 -7.19 -4.91
CA LEU A 105 15.10 -7.93 -3.72
C LEU A 105 14.76 -9.41 -3.84
N HIS A 106 13.57 -9.75 -4.33
CA HIS A 106 13.13 -11.13 -4.54
C HIS A 106 14.12 -11.95 -5.37
N SER A 107 14.57 -11.38 -6.50
CA SER A 107 15.56 -11.97 -7.40
C SER A 107 16.92 -12.11 -6.73
N ARG A 108 17.38 -11.06 -6.03
CA ARG A 108 18.69 -11.06 -5.32
C ARG A 108 18.71 -12.02 -4.13
N LEU A 109 17.55 -12.30 -3.53
CA LEU A 109 17.37 -13.36 -2.54
C LEU A 109 17.34 -14.77 -3.18
N GLY A 110 17.30 -14.89 -4.50
CA GLY A 110 17.20 -16.19 -5.18
C GLY A 110 15.87 -16.89 -4.92
N LEU A 111 14.81 -16.14 -4.61
CA LEU A 111 13.48 -16.71 -4.40
C LEU A 111 12.92 -17.21 -5.73
N PRO A 112 12.13 -18.30 -5.73
CA PRO A 112 11.56 -18.81 -6.96
C PRO A 112 10.63 -17.77 -7.58
N ALA A 113 10.76 -17.57 -8.90
CA ALA A 113 9.97 -16.60 -9.64
C ALA A 113 8.47 -16.67 -9.27
N PRO A 114 7.80 -15.51 -9.11
CA PRO A 114 6.37 -15.48 -8.85
C PRO A 114 5.62 -16.27 -9.93
N GLN A 115 4.88 -17.30 -9.52
CA GLN A 115 4.04 -18.07 -10.44
C GLN A 115 2.63 -17.49 -10.47
N PRO A 116 1.95 -17.46 -11.62
CA PRO A 116 0.53 -17.11 -11.68
C PRO A 116 -0.27 -17.98 -10.69
N GLY A 117 -1.02 -17.35 -9.79
CA GLY A 117 -1.79 -18.03 -8.75
C GLY A 117 -1.02 -18.42 -7.47
N ARG A 118 0.29 -18.13 -7.39
CA ARG A 118 1.06 -18.26 -6.14
C ARG A 118 0.78 -17.08 -5.21
N GLU A 119 0.80 -17.34 -3.90
CA GLU A 119 0.56 -16.34 -2.86
C GLU A 119 1.59 -15.20 -2.93
N ALA A 120 1.13 -13.96 -3.07
CA ALA A 120 1.97 -12.77 -2.91
C ALA A 120 2.44 -12.59 -1.45
N GLY A 121 3.37 -11.65 -1.22
CA GLY A 121 3.91 -11.40 0.11
C GLY A 121 4.70 -12.59 0.64
N ASP A 122 5.81 -12.92 -0.04
CA ASP A 122 6.73 -13.94 0.44
C ASP A 122 7.33 -13.51 1.79
N ALA A 123 7.29 -14.42 2.76
CA ALA A 123 7.81 -14.14 4.11
C ALA A 123 9.29 -13.72 4.10
N PRO A 124 10.17 -14.39 3.33
CA PRO A 124 11.57 -14.01 3.30
C PRO A 124 11.81 -12.61 2.74
N GLU A 125 11.12 -12.24 1.65
CA GLU A 125 11.23 -10.90 1.07
C GLU A 125 10.72 -9.83 2.03
N THR A 126 9.60 -10.09 2.71
CA THR A 126 9.01 -9.15 3.67
C THR A 126 9.96 -8.87 4.84
N ALA A 127 10.53 -9.90 5.45
CA ALA A 127 11.51 -9.75 6.53
C ALA A 127 12.80 -9.09 6.05
N ALA A 128 13.31 -9.49 4.88
CA ALA A 128 14.51 -8.91 4.30
C ALA A 128 14.35 -7.41 3.99
N ALA A 129 13.21 -7.00 3.44
CA ALA A 129 12.95 -5.59 3.13
C ALA A 129 12.91 -4.71 4.40
N LEU A 130 12.39 -5.22 5.52
CA LEU A 130 12.44 -4.53 6.81
C LEU A 130 13.89 -4.44 7.35
N LEU A 131 14.68 -5.51 7.25
CA LEU A 131 16.09 -5.52 7.65
C LEU A 131 16.96 -4.58 6.79
N LEU A 132 16.55 -4.30 5.55
CA LEU A 132 17.21 -3.41 4.60
C LEU A 132 16.68 -1.97 4.65
N GLY A 133 15.87 -1.65 5.67
CA GLY A 133 15.23 -0.35 5.82
C GLY A 133 16.21 0.82 5.79
N PRO A 134 15.78 2.00 5.31
CA PRO A 134 16.58 3.23 5.29
C PRO A 134 16.71 3.91 6.67
N HIS A 135 16.17 3.26 7.70
CA HIS A 135 16.22 3.57 9.13
C HIS A 135 15.86 2.30 9.91
N TRP A 136 16.07 2.31 11.22
CA TRP A 136 15.65 1.23 12.12
C TRP A 136 14.13 1.06 12.13
N GLN A 137 13.65 -0.16 11.95
CA GLN A 137 12.25 -0.52 12.06
C GLN A 137 11.96 -0.92 13.52
N ASP A 138 11.32 -0.03 14.26
CA ASP A 138 11.01 -0.23 15.68
C ASP A 138 9.73 -1.04 15.88
N PHE A 139 9.78 -1.99 16.82
CA PHE A 139 8.65 -2.77 17.28
C PHE A 139 8.62 -2.84 18.81
N PRO A 140 7.43 -2.80 19.44
CA PRO A 140 7.31 -2.80 20.90
C PRO A 140 7.62 -4.16 21.52
N SER A 141 7.49 -5.24 20.75
CA SER A 141 7.74 -6.61 21.21
C SER A 141 8.09 -7.53 20.04
N VAL A 142 8.72 -8.67 20.34
CA VAL A 142 9.01 -9.70 19.32
C VAL A 142 7.70 -10.28 18.78
N GLN A 143 6.67 -10.36 19.61
CA GLN A 143 5.33 -10.78 19.21
C GLN A 143 4.72 -9.82 18.18
N GLU A 144 4.89 -8.51 18.40
CA GLU A 144 4.39 -7.49 17.47
C GLU A 144 5.15 -7.50 16.14
N LEU A 145 6.47 -7.71 16.15
CA LEU A 145 7.23 -7.94 14.92
C LEU A 145 6.66 -9.13 14.13
N ALA A 146 6.43 -10.26 14.79
CA ALA A 146 5.88 -11.45 14.14
C ALA A 146 4.48 -11.19 13.57
N SER A 147 3.64 -10.45 14.30
CA SER A 147 2.31 -10.01 13.86
C SER A 147 2.38 -9.07 12.66
N ALA A 148 3.22 -8.04 12.70
CA ALA A 148 3.39 -7.09 11.61
C ALA A 148 3.87 -7.77 10.30
N LEU A 149 4.76 -8.77 10.40
CA LEU A 149 5.16 -9.60 9.27
C LEU A 149 3.97 -10.37 8.69
N ARG A 150 3.10 -10.96 9.52
CA ARG A 150 1.89 -11.68 9.05
C ARG A 150 0.87 -10.72 8.42
N VAL A 151 0.60 -9.59 9.05
CA VAL A 151 -0.31 -8.56 8.50
C VAL A 151 0.12 -8.13 7.11
N ARG A 152 1.41 -7.80 6.92
CA ARG A 152 1.96 -7.42 5.62
C ARG A 152 1.75 -8.48 4.55
N ARG A 153 1.97 -9.76 4.90
CA ARG A 153 1.72 -10.89 4.00
C ARG A 153 0.24 -11.05 3.69
N ASN A 154 -0.64 -10.94 4.70
CA ASN A 154 -2.08 -11.03 4.51
C ASN A 154 -2.58 -9.92 3.55
N VAL A 155 -2.09 -8.70 3.72
CA VAL A 155 -2.40 -7.56 2.83
C VAL A 155 -1.93 -7.81 1.40
N ALA A 156 -0.68 -8.24 1.20
CA ALA A 156 -0.16 -8.54 -0.14
C ALA A 156 -0.97 -9.66 -0.82
N ARG A 157 -1.33 -10.70 -0.08
CA ARG A 157 -2.19 -11.80 -0.57
C ARG A 157 -3.58 -11.33 -0.93
N ALA A 158 -4.22 -10.55 -0.04
CA ALA A 158 -5.53 -9.97 -0.29
C ALA A 158 -5.50 -9.08 -1.54
N ALA A 159 -4.46 -8.27 -1.72
CA ALA A 159 -4.29 -7.42 -2.88
C ALA A 159 -4.17 -8.22 -4.19
N ALA A 160 -3.33 -9.26 -4.21
CA ALA A 160 -3.13 -10.12 -5.38
C ALA A 160 -4.38 -10.90 -5.79
N ARG A 161 -5.28 -11.14 -4.84
CA ARG A 161 -6.57 -11.81 -5.04
C ARG A 161 -7.71 -10.84 -5.37
N THR A 162 -7.47 -9.54 -5.22
CA THR A 162 -8.51 -8.54 -5.43
C THR A 162 -8.68 -8.23 -6.91
N MET A 163 -9.93 -8.25 -7.40
CA MET A 163 -10.26 -7.81 -8.74
C MET A 163 -11.64 -7.16 -8.78
N LEU A 164 -11.71 -5.99 -9.40
CA LEU A 164 -12.87 -5.11 -9.44
C LEU A 164 -13.48 -5.09 -10.84
N ASP A 165 -14.71 -4.58 -10.91
CA ASP A 165 -15.28 -4.18 -12.19
C ASP A 165 -14.93 -2.72 -12.50
N PHE A 166 -14.74 -2.41 -13.79
CA PHE A 166 -14.40 -1.07 -14.22
C PHE A 166 -15.66 -0.22 -14.39
N ASP A 167 -16.09 0.38 -13.29
CA ASP A 167 -17.12 1.42 -13.31
C ASP A 167 -16.78 2.45 -12.22
N THR A 168 -16.49 3.68 -12.66
CA THR A 168 -16.09 4.78 -11.77
C THR A 168 -17.28 5.46 -11.10
N GLU A 169 -18.50 5.16 -11.52
CA GLU A 169 -19.75 5.74 -11.01
C GLU A 169 -20.54 4.75 -10.15
N ALA A 170 -20.43 3.45 -10.43
CA ALA A 170 -21.08 2.41 -9.64
C ALA A 170 -20.37 2.18 -8.28
N VAL A 171 -21.20 1.96 -7.25
CA VAL A 171 -20.75 1.68 -5.89
C VAL A 171 -21.50 0.46 -5.39
N GLU A 172 -20.93 -0.72 -5.66
CA GLU A 172 -21.62 -2.00 -5.44
C GLU A 172 -20.92 -2.87 -4.40
N ARG A 173 -21.69 -3.74 -3.76
CA ARG A 173 -21.22 -4.84 -2.91
C ARG A 173 -22.23 -5.99 -2.94
N PRO A 174 -21.82 -7.23 -2.59
CA PRO A 174 -22.73 -8.35 -2.50
C PRO A 174 -23.81 -8.10 -1.44
N TRP A 175 -25.06 -8.00 -1.88
CA TRP A 175 -26.20 -7.63 -1.02
C TRP A 175 -26.45 -8.62 0.11
N GLU A 176 -26.01 -9.88 -0.01
CA GLU A 176 -26.13 -10.91 1.03
C GLU A 176 -25.20 -10.65 2.23
N PHE A 177 -24.14 -9.88 2.03
CA PHE A 177 -23.12 -9.59 3.04
C PHE A 177 -23.17 -8.14 3.53
N TRP A 178 -23.67 -7.23 2.68
CA TRP A 178 -23.62 -5.79 2.90
C TRP A 178 -25.01 -5.15 2.90
N HIS A 179 -25.15 -4.07 3.65
CA HIS A 179 -26.26 -3.13 3.61
C HIS A 179 -25.74 -1.73 3.28
N HIS A 180 -26.47 -0.99 2.45
CA HIS A 180 -26.17 0.42 2.16
C HIS A 180 -27.18 1.31 2.88
N ASP A 181 -26.67 2.29 3.60
CA ASP A 181 -27.46 3.34 4.22
C ASP A 181 -26.87 4.70 3.81
N ASP A 182 -27.69 5.61 3.28
CA ASP A 182 -27.20 6.87 2.71
C ASP A 182 -26.43 7.74 3.71
N SER A 183 -26.67 7.59 5.01
CA SER A 183 -26.01 8.35 6.06
C SER A 183 -24.74 7.68 6.61
N ARG A 184 -24.67 6.34 6.52
CA ARG A 184 -23.61 5.52 7.14
C ARG A 184 -22.70 4.81 6.11
N GLY A 185 -23.09 4.84 4.85
CA GLY A 185 -22.49 4.06 3.77
C GLY A 185 -22.71 2.56 3.94
N PHE A 186 -21.80 1.78 3.35
CA PHE A 186 -21.83 0.33 3.40
C PHE A 186 -21.35 -0.22 4.74
N HIS A 187 -22.14 -1.11 5.33
CA HIS A 187 -21.80 -1.86 6.54
C HIS A 187 -22.21 -3.32 6.39
N ILE A 188 -21.60 -4.21 7.18
CA ILE A 188 -21.85 -5.65 7.09
C ILE A 188 -23.17 -6.01 7.77
N ARG A 189 -23.84 -7.06 7.29
CA ARG A 189 -25.10 -7.53 7.88
C ARG A 189 -24.90 -8.23 9.22
N GLU A 190 -25.98 -8.30 9.99
CA GLU A 190 -26.02 -9.09 11.22
C GLU A 190 -25.72 -10.56 10.96
N GLY A 191 -24.95 -11.18 11.86
CA GLY A 191 -24.48 -12.56 11.72
C GLY A 191 -23.37 -12.78 10.68
N VAL A 192 -23.06 -11.80 9.83
CA VAL A 192 -21.99 -11.90 8.84
C VAL A 192 -20.62 -11.60 9.48
N SER A 193 -19.61 -12.34 9.04
CA SER A 193 -18.20 -12.14 9.37
C SER A 193 -17.62 -10.98 8.55
N LEU A 194 -16.87 -10.08 9.19
CA LEU A 194 -16.18 -8.99 8.48
C LEU A 194 -15.21 -9.53 7.43
N ILE A 195 -14.49 -10.60 7.75
CA ILE A 195 -13.51 -11.23 6.85
C ILE A 195 -14.22 -11.79 5.62
N ASP A 196 -15.34 -12.48 5.81
CA ASP A 196 -16.08 -13.08 4.69
C ASP A 196 -16.73 -12.00 3.83
N ALA A 197 -17.32 -10.97 4.44
CA ALA A 197 -17.89 -9.85 3.69
C ALA A 197 -16.85 -9.14 2.81
N LEU A 198 -15.64 -8.93 3.33
CA LEU A 198 -14.55 -8.33 2.57
C LEU A 198 -14.08 -9.23 1.43
N ARG A 199 -13.84 -10.52 1.69
CA ARG A 199 -13.47 -11.48 0.64
C ARG A 199 -14.51 -11.56 -0.46
N GLN A 200 -15.79 -11.56 -0.10
CA GLN A 200 -16.90 -11.58 -1.06
C GLN A 200 -16.96 -10.30 -1.92
N ALA A 201 -16.61 -9.15 -1.34
CA ALA A 201 -16.59 -7.88 -2.07
C ALA A 201 -15.35 -7.72 -2.97
N THR A 202 -14.22 -8.31 -2.62
CA THR A 202 -12.94 -8.03 -3.30
C THR A 202 -12.40 -9.19 -4.14
N GLN A 203 -12.75 -10.45 -3.85
CA GLN A 203 -12.10 -11.64 -4.44
C GLN A 203 -13.08 -12.45 -5.29
N PRO A 204 -13.07 -12.29 -6.64
CA PRO A 204 -14.02 -12.98 -7.52
C PRO A 204 -13.90 -14.50 -7.49
N GLU A 205 -12.76 -15.07 -7.14
CA GLU A 205 -12.63 -16.51 -6.96
C GLU A 205 -13.41 -17.05 -5.75
N VAL A 206 -13.80 -16.17 -4.81
CA VAL A 206 -14.66 -16.50 -3.65
C VAL A 206 -16.12 -16.21 -3.96
N SER A 207 -16.41 -15.05 -4.57
CA SER A 207 -17.78 -14.59 -4.80
C SER A 207 -18.41 -15.03 -6.12
N GLY A 208 -17.58 -15.43 -7.09
CA GLY A 208 -18.01 -15.66 -8.47
C GLY A 208 -18.36 -14.38 -9.24
N ALA A 209 -18.13 -13.19 -8.67
CA ALA A 209 -18.52 -11.91 -9.25
C ALA A 209 -17.48 -10.80 -9.00
N ARG A 210 -17.53 -9.75 -9.81
CA ARG A 210 -16.76 -8.52 -9.62
C ARG A 210 -17.73 -7.41 -9.19
N TYR A 211 -17.23 -6.47 -8.40
CA TYR A 211 -18.00 -5.33 -7.92
C TYR A 211 -17.25 -4.04 -8.22
N ALA A 212 -18.00 -2.97 -8.49
CA ALA A 212 -17.45 -1.67 -8.81
C ALA A 212 -17.27 -0.79 -7.57
N PHE A 213 -16.03 -0.32 -7.36
CA PHE A 213 -15.67 0.77 -6.45
C PHE A 213 -14.23 1.25 -6.75
N SER A 214 -13.89 2.45 -6.27
CA SER A 214 -12.60 3.09 -6.57
C SER A 214 -11.38 2.32 -6.05
N CYS A 215 -10.23 2.54 -6.69
CA CYS A 215 -8.93 2.00 -6.26
C CYS A 215 -8.60 2.37 -4.80
N TYR A 216 -8.94 3.60 -4.39
CA TYR A 216 -8.80 4.07 -3.01
C TYR A 216 -9.59 3.17 -2.05
N ARG A 217 -10.89 2.96 -2.32
CA ARG A 217 -11.75 2.10 -1.50
C ARG A 217 -11.27 0.65 -1.48
N ALA A 218 -10.80 0.15 -2.61
CA ALA A 218 -10.28 -1.21 -2.72
C ALA A 218 -9.05 -1.43 -1.83
N THR A 219 -8.11 -0.47 -1.83
CA THR A 219 -6.96 -0.55 -0.92
C THR A 219 -7.36 -0.53 0.56
N GLU A 220 -8.40 0.20 0.96
CA GLU A 220 -8.91 0.15 2.35
C GLU A 220 -9.48 -1.21 2.71
N TYR A 221 -10.27 -1.84 1.82
CA TYR A 221 -10.81 -3.19 2.06
C TYR A 221 -9.71 -4.25 2.11
N VAL A 222 -8.71 -4.15 1.24
CA VAL A 222 -7.55 -5.06 1.23
C VAL A 222 -6.74 -4.94 2.52
N LEU A 223 -6.46 -3.72 2.97
CA LEU A 223 -5.77 -3.45 4.23
C LEU A 223 -6.58 -3.97 5.41
N LEU A 224 -7.88 -3.67 5.46
CA LEU A 224 -8.76 -4.12 6.53
C LEU A 224 -8.88 -5.64 6.58
N LEU A 225 -8.92 -6.32 5.42
CA LEU A 225 -8.96 -7.78 5.37
C LEU A 225 -7.68 -8.36 5.99
N GLY A 226 -6.50 -7.87 5.59
CA GLY A 226 -5.24 -8.35 6.14
C GLY A 226 -5.09 -8.10 7.64
N LEU A 227 -5.58 -6.94 8.12
CA LEU A 227 -5.66 -6.61 9.55
C LEU A 227 -6.61 -7.55 10.31
N ALA A 228 -7.83 -7.74 9.78
CA ALA A 228 -8.87 -8.53 10.41
C ALA A 228 -8.48 -10.00 10.54
N GLU A 229 -7.81 -10.56 9.52
CA GLU A 229 -7.28 -11.92 9.55
C GLU A 229 -6.24 -12.13 10.66
N GLU A 230 -5.34 -11.16 10.89
CA GLU A 230 -4.39 -11.23 12.01
C GLU A 230 -5.09 -11.01 13.35
N LEU A 231 -5.98 -10.01 13.46
CA LEU A 231 -6.72 -9.73 14.69
C LEU A 231 -7.52 -10.95 15.17
N GLN A 232 -8.14 -11.70 14.25
CA GLN A 232 -8.89 -12.90 14.60
C GLN A 232 -8.01 -13.95 15.34
N GLN A 233 -6.71 -13.99 15.05
CA GLN A 233 -5.77 -14.94 15.64
C GLN A 233 -5.03 -14.36 16.85
N ALA A 234 -4.46 -13.15 16.70
CA ALA A 234 -3.57 -12.55 17.68
C ALA A 234 -4.30 -11.72 18.74
N ASN A 235 -5.46 -11.14 18.41
CA ASN A 235 -6.24 -10.32 19.33
C ASN A 235 -7.76 -10.45 19.10
N PRO A 236 -8.36 -11.62 19.38
CA PRO A 236 -9.79 -11.87 19.15
C PRO A 236 -10.75 -10.85 19.81
N PRO A 237 -10.48 -10.31 21.02
CA PRO A 237 -11.32 -9.26 21.58
C PRO A 237 -11.38 -7.99 20.71
N LEU A 238 -10.25 -7.54 20.17
CA LEU A 238 -10.21 -6.37 19.30
C LEU A 238 -10.84 -6.65 17.93
N TYR A 239 -10.68 -7.86 17.39
CA TYR A 239 -11.43 -8.31 16.21
C TYR A 239 -12.95 -8.21 16.42
N ALA A 240 -13.45 -8.69 17.56
CA ALA A 240 -14.88 -8.65 17.86
C ALA A 240 -15.42 -7.22 17.93
N GLN A 241 -14.65 -6.28 18.51
CA GLN A 241 -15.00 -4.85 18.53
C GLN A 241 -15.04 -4.26 17.12
N LEU A 242 -14.00 -4.53 16.31
CA LEU A 242 -13.94 -4.07 14.92
C LEU A 242 -15.13 -4.57 14.10
N GLN A 243 -15.46 -5.86 14.22
CA GLN A 243 -16.60 -6.44 13.53
C GLN A 243 -17.93 -5.83 13.99
N ALA A 244 -18.12 -5.62 15.30
CA ALA A 244 -19.33 -5.00 15.84
C ALA A 244 -19.50 -3.57 15.31
N LEU A 245 -18.41 -2.81 15.20
CA LEU A 245 -18.44 -1.47 14.61
C LEU A 245 -18.84 -1.53 13.13
N TRP A 246 -18.23 -2.43 12.35
CA TRP A 246 -18.52 -2.59 10.92
C TRP A 246 -19.92 -3.08 10.60
N ARG A 247 -20.67 -3.63 11.58
CA ARG A 247 -22.12 -3.90 11.45
C ARG A 247 -22.98 -2.65 11.53
N ARG A 248 -22.47 -1.59 12.13
CA ARG A 248 -23.19 -0.33 12.34
C ARG A 248 -22.81 0.72 11.31
N ARG A 249 -21.52 0.85 11.03
CA ARG A 249 -20.95 1.73 10.00
C ARG A 249 -19.54 1.30 9.61
N ALA A 250 -19.10 1.66 8.42
CA ALA A 250 -17.69 1.54 8.06
C ALA A 250 -16.85 2.67 8.68
N ILE A 251 -15.57 2.38 8.93
CA ILE A 251 -14.52 3.40 9.07
C ILE A 251 -13.91 3.60 7.69
N VAL A 252 -13.86 4.84 7.21
CA VAL A 252 -13.50 5.15 5.82
C VAL A 252 -12.72 6.45 5.70
N SER A 253 -11.97 6.59 4.61
CA SER A 253 -11.29 7.81 4.21
C SER A 253 -10.34 8.34 5.30
N ALA A 254 -10.43 9.62 5.67
CA ALA A 254 -9.54 10.21 6.69
C ALA A 254 -9.57 9.45 8.03
N GLU A 255 -10.74 8.97 8.46
CA GLU A 255 -10.83 8.20 9.69
C GLU A 255 -10.13 6.84 9.57
N PHE A 256 -10.18 6.21 8.39
CA PHE A 256 -9.46 4.96 8.14
C PHE A 256 -7.95 5.16 8.28
N HIS A 257 -7.44 6.26 7.71
CA HIS A 257 -6.04 6.63 7.82
C HIS A 257 -5.63 6.84 9.28
N GLU A 258 -6.41 7.60 10.06
CA GLU A 258 -6.13 7.87 11.46
C GLU A 258 -6.14 6.60 12.33
N VAL A 259 -7.18 5.77 12.16
CA VAL A 259 -7.42 4.60 13.01
C VAL A 259 -6.48 3.45 12.67
N PHE A 260 -6.23 3.16 11.38
CA PHE A 260 -5.55 1.93 10.99
C PHE A 260 -4.14 2.09 10.49
N LEU A 261 -3.73 3.28 10.04
CA LEU A 261 -2.46 3.44 9.35
C LEU A 261 -1.41 4.15 10.19
N ARG A 262 -0.16 3.78 9.89
CA ARG A 262 1.06 4.49 10.24
C ARG A 262 1.71 4.89 8.94
N GLU A 263 2.11 6.16 8.89
CA GLU A 263 2.87 6.70 7.77
C GLU A 263 4.34 6.75 8.16
N THR A 264 5.19 6.16 7.32
CA THR A 264 6.64 6.16 7.50
C THR A 264 7.28 7.05 6.44
N GLY A 265 8.17 7.95 6.87
CA GLY A 265 8.75 9.00 6.03
C GLY A 265 8.01 10.34 6.15
N SER A 266 8.55 11.38 5.52
CA SER A 266 7.92 12.70 5.42
C SER A 266 8.53 13.49 4.26
N LEU A 267 8.03 14.69 3.95
CA LEU A 267 8.67 15.55 2.96
C LEU A 267 10.09 15.96 3.37
N ASP A 268 10.34 16.18 4.67
CA ASP A 268 11.66 16.59 5.19
C ASP A 268 12.62 15.40 5.34
N ALA A 269 12.09 14.21 5.58
CA ALA A 269 12.83 12.96 5.71
C ALA A 269 12.14 11.86 4.86
N PRO A 270 12.23 11.94 3.52
CA PRO A 270 11.51 11.04 2.64
C PRO A 270 12.15 9.65 2.65
N LEU A 271 11.35 8.63 2.34
CA LEU A 271 11.88 7.31 2.05
C LEU A 271 12.52 7.26 0.66
N PRO A 272 13.52 6.39 0.44
CA PRO A 272 14.08 6.16 -0.88
C PRO A 272 12.95 5.85 -1.89
N PRO A 273 12.95 6.45 -3.10
CA PRO A 273 11.86 6.29 -4.06
C PRO A 273 11.57 4.83 -4.46
N ARG A 274 12.57 3.95 -4.33
CA ARG A 274 12.52 2.53 -4.71
C ARG A 274 12.54 1.58 -3.51
N TYR A 275 12.33 2.10 -2.30
CA TYR A 275 12.15 1.29 -1.09
C TYR A 275 10.67 0.99 -0.87
N TYR A 276 10.35 -0.30 -0.91
CA TYR A 276 9.03 -0.87 -0.69
C TYR A 276 9.13 -2.18 0.10
N VAL A 277 8.20 -2.39 1.02
CA VAL A 277 8.05 -3.64 1.77
C VAL A 277 6.72 -4.27 1.36
N PRO A 278 6.66 -5.59 1.06
CA PRO A 278 5.40 -6.24 0.71
C PRO A 278 4.28 -5.88 1.69
N GLY A 279 3.11 -5.57 1.15
CA GLY A 279 1.95 -5.07 1.89
C GLY A 279 1.90 -3.55 2.11
N ASP A 280 2.92 -2.78 1.71
CA ASP A 280 2.84 -1.32 1.71
C ASP A 280 1.73 -0.84 0.79
N ARG A 281 0.93 0.13 1.28
CA ARG A 281 0.03 0.91 0.43
C ARG A 281 0.77 2.14 -0.10
N VAL A 282 0.67 2.35 -1.40
CA VAL A 282 1.46 3.32 -2.15
C VAL A 282 0.55 4.12 -3.06
N TRP A 283 0.85 5.41 -3.21
CA TRP A 283 0.21 6.28 -4.18
C TRP A 283 1.20 6.73 -5.26
N PHE A 284 0.86 6.45 -6.50
CA PHE A 284 1.51 7.03 -7.68
C PHE A 284 0.70 8.24 -8.11
N ARG A 285 1.14 9.45 -7.77
CA ARG A 285 0.44 10.69 -8.15
C ARG A 285 0.55 10.96 -9.65
N ASN A 286 -0.52 11.46 -10.28
CA ASN A 286 -0.42 12.05 -11.61
C ASN A 286 0.21 13.46 -11.53
N PRO A 287 1.42 13.68 -12.09
CA PRO A 287 2.09 14.98 -12.03
C PRO A 287 1.65 15.94 -13.16
N ASP A 288 0.69 15.57 -13.99
CA ASP A 288 0.14 16.40 -15.06
C ASP A 288 -1.22 16.98 -14.64
N GLU A 289 -1.30 18.31 -14.52
CA GLU A 289 -2.49 19.01 -13.99
C GLU A 289 -3.75 18.69 -14.78
N ALA A 290 -3.69 18.77 -16.11
CA ALA A 290 -4.86 18.62 -16.97
C ALA A 290 -5.45 17.21 -16.92
N SER A 291 -4.61 16.17 -16.94
CA SER A 291 -5.09 14.79 -16.83
C SER A 291 -5.41 14.37 -15.40
N ALA A 292 -4.84 15.04 -14.39
CA ALA A 292 -5.20 14.80 -12.99
C ALA A 292 -6.62 15.27 -12.64
N ASP A 293 -7.20 16.18 -13.42
CA ASP A 293 -8.61 16.61 -13.26
C ASP A 293 -9.61 15.58 -13.80
N ALA A 294 -9.17 14.58 -14.57
CA ALA A 294 -10.04 13.49 -15.01
C ALA A 294 -10.33 12.53 -13.83
N ALA A 295 -11.61 12.29 -13.56
CA ALA A 295 -12.04 11.49 -12.41
C ALA A 295 -11.43 10.07 -12.44
N GLY A 296 -10.73 9.70 -11.37
CA GLY A 296 -10.03 8.41 -11.24
C GLY A 296 -8.60 8.40 -11.77
N PHE A 297 -8.10 9.52 -12.30
CA PHE A 297 -6.76 9.69 -12.84
C PHE A 297 -5.94 10.76 -12.10
N GLU A 298 -6.37 11.15 -10.90
CA GLU A 298 -5.62 12.01 -9.97
C GLU A 298 -4.29 11.32 -9.55
N GLY A 299 -4.31 9.99 -9.57
CA GLY A 299 -3.20 9.10 -9.28
C GLY A 299 -3.71 7.68 -9.10
N SER A 300 -2.81 6.76 -8.75
CA SER A 300 -3.15 5.35 -8.57
C SER A 300 -2.73 4.88 -7.19
N TRP A 301 -3.71 4.45 -6.40
CA TRP A 301 -3.49 3.71 -5.17
C TRP A 301 -3.24 2.24 -5.50
N VAL A 302 -2.15 1.69 -4.99
CA VAL A 302 -1.75 0.28 -5.19
C VAL A 302 -1.16 -0.29 -3.89
N ILE A 303 -1.06 -1.62 -3.84
CA ILE A 303 -0.34 -2.36 -2.80
C ILE A 303 0.90 -2.98 -3.44
N TYR A 304 2.06 -2.85 -2.80
CA TYR A 304 3.26 -3.57 -3.22
C TYR A 304 3.14 -5.07 -2.85
N LEU A 305 3.24 -5.93 -3.85
CA LEU A 305 3.02 -7.38 -3.71
C LEU A 305 4.28 -8.15 -3.31
N GLY A 306 5.45 -7.54 -3.50
CA GLY A 306 6.75 -8.23 -3.56
C GLY A 306 7.19 -8.49 -5.00
N GLY A 307 8.43 -8.92 -5.17
CA GLY A 307 9.00 -9.26 -6.47
C GLY A 307 9.07 -8.11 -7.47
N GLY A 308 9.07 -6.86 -7.01
CA GLY A 308 9.06 -5.68 -7.90
C GLY A 308 7.68 -5.33 -8.48
N HIS A 309 6.62 -5.98 -7.99
CA HIS A 309 5.27 -5.86 -8.54
C HIS A 309 4.28 -5.15 -7.61
N PHE A 310 3.32 -4.45 -8.21
CA PHE A 310 2.21 -3.75 -7.57
C PHE A 310 0.89 -4.31 -8.08
N CYS A 311 -0.13 -4.35 -7.22
CA CYS A 311 -1.43 -4.88 -7.62
C CYS A 311 -2.05 -4.09 -8.77
N ASN A 312 -2.74 -4.81 -9.65
CA ASN A 312 -3.64 -4.26 -10.65
C ASN A 312 -5.02 -4.85 -10.37
N PHE A 313 -5.91 -4.12 -9.70
CA PHE A 313 -7.27 -4.64 -9.41
C PHE A 313 -8.16 -4.79 -10.66
N TRP A 314 -7.73 -4.36 -11.85
CA TRP A 314 -8.49 -4.43 -13.10
C TRP A 314 -8.07 -5.67 -13.89
N GLU A 315 -6.78 -6.00 -13.81
CA GLU A 315 -6.17 -7.19 -14.40
C GLU A 315 -5.23 -7.86 -13.39
N LYS A 316 -5.78 -8.56 -12.37
CA LYS A 316 -4.99 -9.12 -11.26
C LYS A 316 -3.84 -10.04 -11.70
N ASP A 317 -3.99 -10.71 -12.85
CA ASP A 317 -2.98 -11.62 -13.41
C ASP A 317 -1.89 -10.87 -14.21
N ARG A 318 -1.99 -9.54 -14.30
CA ARG A 318 -1.03 -8.63 -14.93
C ARG A 318 -0.69 -7.49 -13.94
N PRO A 319 -0.02 -7.82 -12.82
CA PRO A 319 0.42 -6.79 -11.89
C PRO A 319 1.40 -5.83 -12.58
N PHE A 320 1.45 -4.59 -12.10
CA PHE A 320 2.36 -3.59 -12.64
C PHE A 320 3.76 -3.80 -12.07
N ASP A 321 4.79 -3.74 -12.91
CA ASP A 321 6.12 -3.36 -12.42
C ASP A 321 6.19 -1.83 -12.22
N PHE A 322 7.21 -1.39 -11.48
CA PHE A 322 7.40 0.01 -11.12
C PHE A 322 7.51 0.97 -12.32
N GLU A 323 8.27 0.58 -13.36
CA GLU A 323 8.50 1.44 -14.53
C GLU A 323 7.25 1.52 -15.41
N THR A 324 6.57 0.38 -15.60
CA THR A 324 5.28 0.30 -16.27
C THR A 324 4.28 1.23 -15.60
N LYS A 325 4.21 1.25 -14.26
CA LYS A 325 3.30 2.15 -13.57
C LYS A 325 3.67 3.62 -13.74
N CYS A 326 4.96 3.95 -13.66
CA CYS A 326 5.45 5.31 -13.92
C CYS A 326 5.09 5.79 -15.34
N LEU A 327 5.24 4.92 -16.34
CA LEU A 327 4.90 5.23 -17.74
C LEU A 327 3.40 5.39 -17.97
N GLU A 328 2.59 4.51 -17.39
CA GLU A 328 1.13 4.58 -17.49
C GLU A 328 0.63 5.93 -16.97
N VAL A 329 1.00 6.29 -15.74
CA VAL A 329 0.62 7.57 -15.12
C VAL A 329 1.13 8.75 -15.94
N HIS A 330 2.34 8.68 -16.50
CA HIS A 330 2.84 9.73 -17.38
C HIS A 330 1.92 9.92 -18.60
N HIS A 331 1.56 8.82 -19.26
CA HIS A 331 0.85 8.83 -20.53
C HIS A 331 -0.67 9.05 -20.41
N TRP A 332 -1.24 9.14 -19.20
CA TRP A 332 -2.61 9.63 -19.02
C TRP A 332 -2.85 10.99 -19.69
N ARG A 333 -1.84 11.87 -19.71
CA ARG A 333 -1.88 13.14 -20.47
C ARG A 333 -2.15 12.96 -21.96
N ASP A 334 -1.61 11.90 -22.57
CA ASP A 334 -1.75 11.61 -24.00
C ASP A 334 -3.10 10.94 -24.31
N GLY A 335 -3.72 10.37 -23.28
CA GLY A 335 -5.07 9.82 -23.34
C GLY A 335 -6.15 10.86 -23.08
N LEU A 336 -5.84 12.07 -22.58
CA LEU A 336 -6.83 13.06 -22.20
C LEU A 336 -7.70 13.52 -23.38
N TRP A 337 -9.01 13.49 -23.18
CA TRP A 337 -10.03 14.06 -24.07
C TRP A 337 -11.23 14.55 -23.25
N HIS A 338 -12.14 15.29 -23.88
CA HIS A 338 -13.36 15.75 -23.24
C HIS A 338 -14.58 15.12 -23.94
N ASP A 339 -15.51 14.60 -23.16
CA ASP A 339 -16.74 14.02 -23.70
C ASP A 339 -17.75 15.06 -24.18
N ALA A 340 -18.91 14.61 -24.65
CA ALA A 340 -19.95 15.48 -25.19
C ALA A 340 -20.52 16.44 -24.12
N GLN A 341 -20.34 16.14 -22.84
CA GLN A 341 -20.75 16.96 -21.70
C GLN A 341 -19.62 17.91 -21.25
N GLY A 342 -18.43 17.79 -21.83
CA GLY A 342 -17.26 18.58 -21.48
C GLY A 342 -16.51 18.04 -20.26
N GLU A 343 -16.78 16.81 -19.83
CA GLU A 343 -16.07 16.17 -18.72
C GLU A 343 -14.75 15.57 -19.22
N ALA A 344 -13.68 15.72 -18.43
CA ALA A 344 -12.37 15.17 -18.75
C ALA A 344 -12.37 13.63 -18.60
N ARG A 345 -11.91 12.94 -19.64
CA ARG A 345 -11.84 11.47 -19.73
C ARG A 345 -10.46 11.06 -20.26
N ILE A 346 -10.05 9.83 -19.96
CA ILE A 346 -8.81 9.24 -20.47
C ILE A 346 -9.15 8.09 -21.42
N ASP A 347 -8.60 8.13 -22.63
CA ASP A 347 -8.65 7.04 -23.61
C ASP A 347 -7.46 6.10 -23.36
N GLU A 348 -7.71 4.99 -22.66
CA GLU A 348 -6.68 4.00 -22.32
C GLU A 348 -6.01 3.35 -23.53
N ALA A 349 -6.71 3.28 -24.68
CA ALA A 349 -6.10 2.76 -25.91
C ALA A 349 -5.02 3.72 -26.43
N ARG A 350 -5.22 5.04 -26.31
CA ARG A 350 -4.18 6.04 -26.62
C ARG A 350 -3.03 5.99 -25.64
N VAL A 351 -3.31 5.81 -24.34
CA VAL A 351 -2.29 5.61 -23.31
C VAL A 351 -1.41 4.40 -23.67
N ALA A 352 -2.02 3.25 -23.96
CA ALA A 352 -1.30 2.04 -24.34
C ALA A 352 -0.43 2.23 -25.60
N GLN A 353 -0.94 2.93 -26.62
CA GLN A 353 -0.16 3.25 -27.82
C GLN A 353 1.01 4.19 -27.52
N ALA A 354 0.83 5.19 -26.65
CA ALA A 354 1.88 6.11 -26.25
C ALA A 354 2.97 5.39 -25.45
N MET A 355 2.59 4.52 -24.51
CA MET A 355 3.51 3.65 -23.79
C MET A 355 4.34 2.78 -24.75
N ALA A 356 3.70 2.15 -25.75
CA ALA A 356 4.40 1.34 -26.74
C ALA A 356 5.42 2.14 -27.56
N ARG A 357 5.06 3.36 -27.99
CA ARG A 357 5.97 4.28 -28.69
C ARG A 357 7.15 4.68 -27.81
N THR A 358 6.91 5.07 -26.56
CA THR A 358 7.98 5.44 -25.62
C THR A 358 8.93 4.28 -25.35
N ARG A 359 8.42 3.06 -25.19
CA ARG A 359 9.27 1.87 -24.98
C ARG A 359 10.17 1.56 -26.18
N ALA A 360 9.76 1.93 -27.39
CA ALA A 360 10.59 1.79 -28.59
C ALA A 360 11.67 2.89 -28.72
N ASP A 361 11.63 3.93 -27.89
CA ASP A 361 12.62 5.01 -27.84
C ASP A 361 13.33 5.04 -26.46
N PRO A 362 14.52 4.44 -26.34
CA PRO A 362 15.26 4.39 -25.07
C PRO A 362 15.57 5.76 -24.47
N ALA A 363 15.75 6.80 -25.30
CA ALA A 363 16.05 8.14 -24.81
C ALA A 363 14.79 8.81 -24.23
N ALA A 364 13.64 8.63 -24.89
CA ALA A 364 12.36 9.09 -24.35
C ALA A 364 12.01 8.36 -23.04
N LEU A 365 12.17 7.04 -23.02
CA LEU A 365 11.94 6.21 -21.84
C LEU A 365 12.77 6.69 -20.64
N ALA A 366 14.09 6.83 -20.82
CA ALA A 366 14.99 7.28 -19.76
C ALA A 366 14.62 8.68 -19.23
N ARG A 367 14.28 9.61 -20.13
CA ARG A 367 13.85 10.97 -19.76
C ARG A 367 12.56 10.97 -18.95
N ILE A 368 11.56 10.19 -19.36
CA ILE A 368 10.27 10.10 -18.67
C ILE A 368 10.47 9.46 -17.29
N LEU A 369 11.17 8.33 -17.21
CA LEU A 369 11.46 7.66 -15.94
C LEU A 369 12.26 8.55 -14.98
N ALA A 370 13.21 9.36 -15.48
CA ALA A 370 13.96 10.30 -14.66
C ALA A 370 13.09 11.41 -14.03
N ARG A 371 11.98 11.78 -14.66
CA ARG A 371 10.98 12.70 -14.08
C ARG A 371 10.04 11.96 -13.14
N MET A 372 9.43 10.87 -13.60
CA MET A 372 8.38 10.18 -12.86
C MET A 372 8.86 9.61 -11.53
N GLN A 373 10.13 9.18 -11.44
CA GLN A 373 10.70 8.64 -10.19
C GLN A 373 11.03 9.70 -9.12
N ARG A 374 10.89 10.99 -9.43
CA ARG A 374 11.05 12.05 -8.43
C ARG A 374 9.90 11.97 -7.41
N PHE A 375 10.14 12.54 -6.23
CA PHE A 375 9.05 12.79 -5.31
C PHE A 375 8.01 13.70 -5.95
N ARG A 376 6.75 13.47 -5.62
CA ARG A 376 5.67 14.35 -6.04
C ARG A 376 5.85 15.76 -5.48
N ASP A 377 5.34 16.72 -6.23
CA ASP A 377 5.15 18.07 -5.70
C ASP A 377 4.10 18.09 -4.58
N PRO A 378 4.11 19.13 -3.72
CA PRO A 378 3.05 19.36 -2.75
C PRO A 378 1.67 19.47 -3.40
N ARG A 379 0.63 19.33 -2.57
CA ARG A 379 -0.77 19.42 -3.01
C ARG A 379 -1.03 20.74 -3.77
N GLY A 380 -1.67 20.63 -4.93
CA GLY A 380 -2.01 21.77 -5.79
C GLY A 380 -0.83 22.34 -6.57
N VAL A 381 0.34 21.69 -6.54
CA VAL A 381 1.52 22.08 -7.31
C VAL A 381 1.80 21.02 -8.38
N TYR A 382 2.01 21.48 -9.62
CA TYR A 382 2.31 20.64 -10.79
C TYR A 382 3.52 21.22 -11.54
N ALA A 383 4.68 21.21 -10.87
CA ALA A 383 5.91 21.78 -11.38
C ALA A 383 6.79 20.67 -11.98
N GLU A 384 7.89 20.33 -11.30
CA GLU A 384 8.91 19.41 -11.75
C GLU A 384 8.92 18.08 -10.97
N GLY A 385 7.93 17.88 -10.09
CA GLY A 385 7.74 16.67 -9.33
C GLY A 385 7.41 15.45 -10.18
N GLY A 386 7.63 14.28 -9.59
CA GLY A 386 7.29 12.99 -10.16
C GLY A 386 6.00 12.42 -9.58
N CYS A 387 5.85 11.10 -9.65
CA CYS A 387 4.69 10.39 -9.13
C CYS A 387 4.92 9.76 -7.75
N ILE A 388 6.14 9.77 -7.22
CA ILE A 388 6.48 8.97 -6.04
C ILE A 388 6.14 9.71 -4.76
N ASP A 389 5.47 9.02 -3.83
CA ASP A 389 5.27 9.52 -2.47
C ASP A 389 6.60 9.53 -1.69
N SER A 390 6.79 10.57 -0.88
CA SER A 390 7.83 10.63 0.15
C SER A 390 7.63 9.62 1.27
N THR A 391 6.42 9.06 1.42
CA THR A 391 6.04 8.18 2.53
C THR A 391 5.49 6.84 2.07
N ARG A 392 5.38 5.88 3.00
CA ARG A 392 4.67 4.61 2.80
C ARG A 392 3.65 4.41 3.91
N GLU A 393 2.47 3.91 3.55
CA GLU A 393 1.42 3.59 4.52
C GLU A 393 1.48 2.10 4.87
N GLN A 394 1.51 1.81 6.17
CA GLN A 394 1.43 0.46 6.73
C GLN A 394 0.39 0.40 7.85
N LEU A 395 -0.06 -0.80 8.19
CA LEU A 395 -1.03 -1.00 9.27
C LEU A 395 -0.39 -0.82 10.66
N ARG A 396 -1.21 -0.34 11.59
CA ARG A 396 -0.94 -0.25 13.02
C ARG A 396 -0.75 -1.62 13.66
N TRP A 397 -0.13 -1.60 14.84
CA TRP A 397 0.11 -2.74 15.70
C TRP A 397 -1.19 -3.27 16.29
N VAL A 398 -1.25 -4.59 16.50
CA VAL A 398 -2.49 -5.31 16.83
C VAL A 398 -2.37 -6.27 18.00
N CYS A 399 -1.17 -6.60 18.48
CA CYS A 399 -1.06 -7.57 19.57
C CYS A 399 -1.63 -7.03 20.90
N PRO A 400 -2.18 -7.90 21.77
CA PRO A 400 -2.63 -7.49 23.09
C PRO A 400 -1.50 -6.82 23.89
N GLY A 401 -1.79 -5.65 24.48
CA GLY A 401 -0.83 -4.89 25.27
C GLY A 401 0.08 -3.95 24.47
N SER A 402 0.23 -4.14 23.16
CA SER A 402 1.05 -3.29 22.28
C SER A 402 0.28 -2.67 21.09
N ALA A 403 -0.97 -3.08 20.87
CA ALA A 403 -1.82 -2.50 19.85
C ALA A 403 -1.93 -0.97 19.99
N ASP A 404 -1.68 -0.26 18.90
CA ASP A 404 -1.71 1.21 18.86
C ASP A 404 -2.87 1.77 18.02
N LEU A 405 -3.72 0.89 17.47
CA LEU A 405 -4.98 1.28 16.84
C LEU A 405 -6.06 1.58 17.89
N ARG A 406 -6.83 2.63 17.66
CA ARG A 406 -7.93 3.05 18.55
C ARG A 406 -9.22 3.07 17.76
N LEU A 407 -10.07 2.07 18.00
CA LEU A 407 -11.40 2.09 17.44
C LEU A 407 -12.20 3.23 18.08
N PRO A 408 -12.99 4.00 17.31
CA PRO A 408 -13.84 5.05 17.84
C PRO A 408 -14.72 4.53 18.97
N ALA A 409 -14.74 5.27 20.08
CA ALA A 409 -15.76 5.08 21.10
C ALA A 409 -17.13 5.46 20.51
N GLU A 410 -18.17 4.77 20.97
CA GLU A 410 -19.55 5.11 20.63
C GLU A 410 -20.01 6.37 21.36
#